data_AF-A0A0M2HHX8-F1
#
_entry.id   AF-A0A0M2HHX8-F1
#
_cell.length_a   1.000
_cell.length_b   1.000
_cell.length_c   1.000
_cell.angle_alpha   90.00
_cell.angle_beta   90.00
_cell.angle_gamma   90.00
#
_symmetry.space_group_name_H-M   'P 1'
#
loop_
_entity.id
_entity.type
_entity.pdbx_description
1 polymer ?
#
loop_
_entity_poly.entity_id
_entity_poly.type
_entity_poly.pdbx_seq_one_letter_code
_entity_poly.pdbx_strand_id
1 'polypeptide(L)'
;MSEVLRTDRLILAAKAAAAASVAWLLAPYVPYADAEYSYYAPLGVLVSMYPTVAGSARAGAQSLAGLGIGIALGLGMLGLVYIGLPAVIAVALVIGAGILISGIRTLGVGGDWVAIAALFVLLLGGPDADQFSLSYLLTMAFGVLVGVLTNILIVPPLYLRRASERLTALRDAVCADLRDVADALDRGRIDPDWLSDAGTRLAGMLDDVADEVRIAEESSRANPRSRRRGADRRLNERRMAALERSTRAVAELADLLSRGSAGRLFADAPTRRALASAVRASAALVEAPAADPRAQQRLDSATGALDDALAQLGRGGAPPDDEPEARAYAYAATLCVRRIVDASRDFIAGTA
;
A
#
# COMPACT_ATOMS: atom_id res chain seq x y z
N MET A 1 1.87 22.94 -7.95
CA MET A 1 3.10 23.26 -7.18
C MET A 1 3.15 22.58 -5.79
N SER A 2 2.01 22.28 -5.16
CA SER A 2 1.91 21.62 -3.84
C SER A 2 2.37 20.16 -3.79
N GLU A 3 2.47 19.46 -4.92
CA GLU A 3 2.87 18.05 -4.96
C GLU A 3 4.38 17.82 -4.86
N VAL A 4 5.19 18.82 -5.24
CA VAL A 4 6.67 18.75 -5.20
C VAL A 4 7.20 18.95 -3.78
N LEU A 5 6.44 19.64 -2.93
CA LEU A 5 6.80 20.02 -1.56
C LEU A 5 6.21 19.09 -0.48
N ARG A 6 5.84 17.84 -0.83
CA ARG A 6 5.52 16.86 0.20
C ARG A 6 6.79 16.56 1.00
N THR A 7 6.73 16.72 2.32
CA THR A 7 7.86 16.50 3.26
C THR A 7 8.60 15.20 2.99
N ASP A 8 7.89 14.14 2.61
CA ASP A 8 8.48 12.83 2.31
C ASP A 8 9.35 12.84 1.04
N ARG A 9 8.93 13.57 -0.01
CA ARG A 9 9.74 13.73 -1.25
C ARG A 9 10.99 14.56 -0.96
N LEU A 10 10.89 15.59 -0.11
CA LEU A 10 12.05 16.39 0.31
C LEU A 10 13.05 15.58 1.14
N ILE A 11 12.56 14.77 2.07
CA ILE A 11 13.41 13.87 2.87
C ILE A 11 14.10 12.85 1.97
N LEU A 12 13.36 12.24 1.03
CA LEU A 12 13.94 11.29 0.09
C LEU A 12 14.99 11.95 -0.80
N ALA A 13 14.72 13.14 -1.34
CA ALA A 13 15.66 13.89 -2.17
C ALA A 13 16.94 14.28 -1.41
N ALA A 14 16.80 14.80 -0.18
CA ALA A 14 17.95 15.17 0.65
C ALA A 14 18.82 13.94 0.99
N LYS A 15 18.18 12.80 1.27
CA LYS A 15 18.86 11.54 1.54
C LYS A 15 19.57 10.99 0.31
N ALA A 16 18.91 11.02 -0.85
CA ALA A 16 19.50 10.61 -2.12
C ALA A 16 20.73 11.46 -2.45
N ALA A 17 20.62 12.79 -2.30
CA ALA A 17 21.72 13.72 -2.51
C ALA A 17 22.89 13.43 -1.56
N ALA A 18 22.64 13.28 -0.25
CA ALA A 18 23.68 12.98 0.73
C ALA A 18 24.36 11.63 0.44
N ALA A 19 23.59 10.59 0.12
CA ALA A 19 24.13 9.27 -0.23
C ALA A 19 24.97 9.31 -1.51
N ALA A 20 24.52 10.05 -2.53
CA ALA A 20 25.25 10.22 -3.78
C ALA A 20 26.56 10.97 -3.56
N SER A 21 26.56 12.02 -2.72
CA SER A 21 27.79 12.74 -2.34
C SER A 21 28.77 11.85 -1.58
N VAL A 22 28.29 11.03 -0.64
CA VAL A 22 29.13 10.06 0.08
C VAL A 22 29.70 9.01 -0.87
N ALA A 23 28.87 8.47 -1.77
CA ALA A 23 29.32 7.50 -2.76
C ALA A 23 30.39 8.08 -3.69
N TRP A 24 30.21 9.32 -4.16
CA TRP A 24 31.22 10.02 -4.97
C TRP A 24 32.55 10.18 -4.23
N LEU A 25 32.51 10.63 -2.97
CA LEU A 25 33.73 10.86 -2.18
C LEU A 25 34.48 9.56 -1.86
N LEU A 26 33.75 8.45 -1.71
CA LEU A 26 34.34 7.16 -1.37
C LEU A 26 34.69 6.30 -2.58
N ALA A 27 34.14 6.60 -3.77
CA ALA A 27 34.37 5.83 -4.99
C ALA A 27 35.85 5.64 -5.38
N PRO A 28 36.75 6.65 -5.23
CA PRO A 28 38.17 6.47 -5.52
C PRO A 28 38.89 5.44 -4.62
N TYR A 29 38.29 5.06 -3.49
CA TYR A 29 38.85 4.08 -2.56
C TYR A 29 38.32 2.66 -2.79
N VAL A 30 37.50 2.44 -3.82
CA VAL A 30 36.99 1.12 -4.16
C VAL A 30 38.13 0.28 -4.74
N PRO A 31 38.47 -0.87 -4.11
CA PRO A 31 39.53 -1.74 -4.63
C PRO A 31 39.18 -2.23 -6.04
N TYR A 32 40.17 -2.31 -6.93
CA TYR A 32 40.05 -2.85 -8.29
C TYR A 32 39.19 -2.01 -9.27
N ALA A 33 38.83 -0.78 -8.91
CA ALA A 33 38.18 0.17 -9.81
C ALA A 33 39.08 1.39 -10.03
N ASP A 34 39.17 1.87 -11.28
CA ASP A 34 39.92 3.09 -11.56
C ASP A 34 39.15 4.33 -11.11
N ALA A 35 39.88 5.29 -10.53
CA ALA A 35 39.30 6.53 -10.01
C ALA A 35 38.56 7.34 -11.09
N GLU A 36 38.93 7.18 -12.37
CA GLU A 36 38.29 7.83 -13.51
C GLU A 36 36.81 7.42 -13.66
N TYR A 37 36.43 6.23 -13.19
CA TYR A 37 35.06 5.70 -13.28
C TYR A 37 34.21 5.98 -12.03
N SER A 38 34.68 6.83 -11.11
CA SER A 38 34.00 7.16 -9.85
C SER A 38 32.57 7.72 -10.04
N TYR A 39 32.25 8.23 -11.23
CA TYR A 39 30.94 8.81 -11.55
C TYR A 39 29.79 7.79 -11.62
N TYR A 40 30.07 6.50 -11.73
CA TYR A 40 29.04 5.46 -11.68
C TYR A 40 28.56 5.15 -10.24
N ALA A 41 29.31 5.54 -9.20
CA ALA A 41 28.90 5.31 -7.83
C ALA A 41 27.66 6.14 -7.43
N PRO A 42 27.56 7.46 -7.70
CA PRO A 42 26.30 8.19 -7.54
C PRO A 42 25.15 7.64 -8.36
N LEU A 43 25.41 7.15 -9.56
CA LEU A 43 24.40 6.51 -10.40
C LEU A 43 23.84 5.27 -9.70
N GLY A 44 24.69 4.45 -9.09
CA GLY A 44 24.21 3.30 -8.31
C GLY A 44 23.42 3.65 -7.08
N VAL A 45 23.73 4.76 -6.42
CA VAL A 45 22.86 5.30 -5.38
C VAL A 45 21.50 5.65 -5.97
N LEU A 46 21.47 6.40 -7.08
CA LEU A 46 20.22 6.87 -7.68
C LEU A 46 19.30 5.71 -8.07
N VAL A 47 19.86 4.70 -8.73
CA VAL A 47 19.11 3.54 -9.23
C VAL A 47 18.65 2.61 -8.10
N SER A 48 19.34 2.61 -6.97
CA SER A 48 18.94 1.86 -5.78
C SER A 48 18.10 2.67 -4.79
N MET A 49 17.97 3.99 -4.91
CA MET A 49 17.30 4.81 -3.89
C MET A 49 15.78 4.76 -4.01
N TYR A 50 15.20 3.67 -3.50
CA TYR A 50 13.76 3.48 -3.41
C TYR A 50 13.23 3.79 -2.00
N PRO A 51 11.91 4.06 -1.86
CA PRO A 51 11.28 4.37 -0.58
C PRO A 51 11.48 3.29 0.50
N THR A 52 11.64 2.02 0.10
CA THR A 52 11.82 0.88 1.03
C THR A 52 13.21 0.27 0.87
N VAL A 53 13.76 -0.29 1.96
CA VAL A 53 15.07 -0.98 1.93
C VAL A 53 15.02 -2.19 1.00
N ALA A 54 13.94 -2.97 1.03
CA ALA A 54 13.77 -4.12 0.13
C ALA A 54 13.60 -3.67 -1.32
N GLY A 55 12.84 -2.60 -1.58
CA GLY A 55 12.75 -1.99 -2.90
C GLY A 55 14.12 -1.53 -3.40
N SER A 56 14.91 -0.92 -2.51
CA SER A 56 16.27 -0.44 -2.83
C SER A 56 17.23 -1.58 -3.16
N ALA A 57 17.21 -2.63 -2.33
CA ALA A 57 18.03 -3.82 -2.54
C ALA A 57 17.60 -4.60 -3.79
N ARG A 58 16.30 -4.77 -4.01
CA ARG A 58 15.75 -5.46 -5.19
C ARG A 58 16.07 -4.68 -6.47
N ALA A 59 15.81 -3.38 -6.50
CA ALA A 59 16.11 -2.54 -7.64
C ALA A 59 17.62 -2.53 -7.91
N GLY A 60 18.45 -2.33 -6.89
CA GLY A 60 19.89 -2.42 -7.01
C GLY A 60 20.38 -3.75 -7.54
N ALA A 61 19.87 -4.88 -7.02
CA ALA A 61 20.22 -6.23 -7.51
C ALA A 61 19.75 -6.48 -8.94
N GLN A 62 18.54 -6.04 -9.30
CA GLN A 62 18.02 -6.12 -10.66
C GLN A 62 18.86 -5.31 -11.62
N SER A 63 19.20 -4.07 -11.28
CA SER A 63 20.06 -3.20 -12.09
C SER A 63 21.47 -3.74 -12.22
N LEU A 64 22.05 -4.32 -11.17
CA LEU A 64 23.36 -5.00 -11.24
C LEU A 64 23.32 -6.25 -12.11
N ALA A 65 22.25 -7.05 -12.03
CA ALA A 65 22.07 -8.22 -12.90
C ALA A 65 21.92 -7.79 -14.36
N GLY A 66 21.09 -6.78 -14.64
CA GLY A 66 20.92 -6.22 -15.98
C GLY A 66 22.22 -5.65 -16.54
N LEU A 67 22.94 -4.87 -15.72
CA LEU A 67 24.26 -4.35 -16.03
C LEU A 67 25.25 -5.48 -16.37
N GLY A 68 25.32 -6.53 -15.56
CA GLY A 68 26.20 -7.67 -15.79
C GLY A 68 25.87 -8.44 -17.08
N ILE A 69 24.58 -8.67 -17.35
CA ILE A 69 24.14 -9.29 -18.61
C ILE A 69 24.50 -8.41 -19.80
N GLY A 70 24.28 -7.10 -19.69
CA GLY A 70 24.65 -6.14 -20.72
C GLY A 70 26.15 -6.11 -20.97
N ILE A 71 26.97 -6.09 -19.92
CA ILE A 71 28.43 -6.18 -20.03
C ILE A 71 28.85 -7.45 -20.77
N ALA A 72 28.32 -8.61 -20.40
CA ALA A 72 28.64 -9.88 -21.06
C ALA A 72 28.26 -9.86 -22.56
N LEU A 73 27.10 -9.27 -22.88
CA LEU A 73 26.62 -9.12 -24.25
C LEU A 73 27.50 -8.15 -25.06
N GLY A 74 27.91 -7.03 -24.45
CA GLY A 74 28.81 -6.04 -25.05
C GLY A 74 30.20 -6.61 -25.33
N LEU A 75 30.82 -7.29 -24.36
CA LEU A 75 32.11 -7.96 -24.52
C LEU A 75 32.05 -9.05 -25.60
N GLY A 76 30.99 -9.86 -25.63
CA GLY A 76 30.79 -10.88 -26.65
C GLY A 76 30.70 -10.29 -28.07
N MET A 77 29.97 -9.19 -28.23
CA MET A 77 29.85 -8.51 -29.52
C MET A 77 31.14 -7.80 -29.92
N LEU A 78 31.86 -7.21 -28.96
CA LEU A 78 33.15 -6.60 -29.20
C LEU A 78 34.18 -7.64 -29.69
N GLY A 79 34.20 -8.83 -29.09
CA GLY A 79 35.00 -9.95 -29.57
C GLY A 79 34.67 -10.34 -31.02
N LEU A 80 33.39 -10.29 -31.40
CA LEU A 80 32.96 -10.58 -32.77
C LEU A 80 33.39 -9.48 -33.76
N VAL A 81 33.40 -8.21 -33.32
CA VAL A 81 33.97 -7.08 -34.08
C VAL A 81 35.47 -7.29 -34.32
N TYR A 82 36.22 -7.73 -33.30
CA TYR A 82 37.65 -8.02 -33.45
C TYR A 82 37.96 -9.12 -34.48
N ILE A 83 37.03 -10.05 -34.69
CA ILE A 83 37.17 -11.14 -35.68
C ILE A 83 36.63 -10.72 -37.07
N GLY A 84 36.19 -9.46 -37.22
CA GLY A 84 35.83 -8.85 -38.51
C GLY A 84 34.34 -8.56 -38.71
N LEU A 85 33.51 -8.66 -37.68
CA LEU A 85 32.11 -8.23 -37.78
C LEU A 85 32.02 -6.70 -37.94
N PRO A 86 31.26 -6.18 -38.92
CA PRO A 86 31.03 -4.75 -39.04
C PRO A 86 30.41 -4.15 -37.77
N ALA A 87 30.98 -3.05 -37.28
CA ALA A 87 30.55 -2.40 -36.03
C ALA A 87 29.06 -2.02 -36.03
N VAL A 88 28.51 -1.61 -37.19
CA VAL A 88 27.07 -1.28 -37.32
C VAL A 88 26.18 -2.50 -37.05
N ILE A 89 26.62 -3.69 -37.48
CA ILE A 89 25.89 -4.94 -37.24
C ILE A 89 25.99 -5.32 -35.76
N ALA A 90 27.17 -5.16 -35.15
CA ALA A 90 27.34 -5.39 -33.71
C ALA A 90 26.42 -4.48 -32.88
N VAL A 91 26.34 -3.19 -33.21
CA VAL A 91 25.44 -2.24 -32.55
C VAL A 91 23.96 -2.65 -32.71
N ALA A 92 23.55 -3.01 -33.92
CA ALA A 92 22.17 -3.44 -34.19
C ALA A 92 21.81 -4.71 -33.38
N LEU A 93 22.73 -5.68 -33.30
CA LEU A 93 22.54 -6.90 -32.54
C LEU A 93 22.52 -6.64 -31.03
N VAL A 94 23.39 -5.75 -30.53
CA VAL A 94 23.41 -5.35 -29.12
C VAL A 94 22.08 -4.74 -28.70
N ILE A 95 21.60 -3.76 -29.47
CA ILE A 95 20.34 -3.07 -29.17
C ILE A 95 19.16 -4.04 -29.28
N GLY A 96 19.10 -4.83 -30.37
CA GLY A 96 18.04 -5.80 -30.59
C GLY A 96 17.97 -6.84 -29.48
N ALA A 97 19.10 -7.49 -29.17
CA ALA A 97 19.17 -8.49 -28.11
C ALA A 97 18.90 -7.86 -26.73
N GLY A 98 19.42 -6.66 -26.46
CA GLY A 98 19.19 -5.94 -25.22
C GLY A 98 17.71 -5.64 -24.98
N ILE A 99 16.97 -5.23 -26.02
CA ILE A 99 15.52 -5.01 -25.94
C ILE A 99 14.76 -6.32 -25.70
N LEU A 100 15.12 -7.40 -26.40
CA LEU A 100 14.50 -8.71 -26.18
C LEU A 100 14.71 -9.19 -24.74
N ILE A 101 15.93 -9.04 -24.21
CA ILE A 101 16.27 -9.45 -22.85
C ILE A 101 15.56 -8.55 -21.83
N SER A 102 15.44 -7.24 -22.09
CA SER A 102 14.71 -6.30 -21.22
C SER A 102 13.24 -6.71 -21.00
N GLY A 103 12.61 -7.36 -22.00
CA GLY A 103 11.25 -7.88 -21.90
C GLY A 103 11.05 -9.02 -20.90
N ILE A 104 12.12 -9.60 -20.34
CA ILE A 104 12.02 -10.70 -19.37
C ILE A 104 11.52 -10.15 -18.03
N ARG A 105 10.31 -10.58 -17.63
CA ARG A 105 9.63 -10.14 -16.39
C ARG A 105 10.45 -10.26 -15.11
N THR A 106 11.40 -11.18 -15.03
CA THR A 106 12.24 -11.39 -13.84
C THR A 106 13.29 -10.29 -13.64
N LEU A 107 13.72 -9.60 -14.70
CA LEU A 107 14.72 -8.52 -14.63
C LEU A 107 14.14 -7.23 -14.05
N GLY A 108 12.83 -7.00 -14.16
CA GLY A 108 12.18 -5.80 -13.63
C GLY A 108 12.87 -4.53 -14.12
N VAL A 109 13.23 -3.63 -13.19
CA VAL A 109 13.93 -2.36 -13.51
C VAL A 109 15.34 -2.55 -14.07
N GLY A 110 15.90 -3.76 -13.95
CA GLY A 110 17.20 -4.12 -14.51
C GLY A 110 17.20 -4.31 -16.02
N GLY A 111 16.03 -4.56 -16.63
CA GLY A 111 15.93 -4.80 -18.07
C GLY A 111 16.48 -3.64 -18.90
N ASP A 112 16.15 -2.40 -18.50
CA ASP A 112 16.62 -1.19 -19.17
C ASP A 112 18.15 -1.03 -19.14
N TRP A 113 18.79 -1.57 -18.11
CA TRP A 113 20.25 -1.51 -17.96
C TRP A 113 20.99 -2.46 -18.90
N VAL A 114 20.35 -3.52 -19.41
CA VAL A 114 20.99 -4.51 -20.29
C VAL A 114 21.46 -3.84 -21.58
N ALA A 115 20.57 -3.14 -22.27
CA ALA A 115 20.88 -2.48 -23.53
C ALA A 115 21.88 -1.32 -23.34
N ILE A 116 21.70 -0.52 -22.28
CA ILE A 116 22.56 0.62 -21.96
C ILE A 116 23.99 0.15 -21.66
N ALA A 117 24.14 -0.87 -20.80
CA ALA A 117 25.44 -1.41 -20.42
C ALA A 117 26.15 -2.06 -21.61
N ALA A 118 25.44 -2.87 -22.40
CA ALA A 118 26.02 -3.51 -23.56
C ALA A 118 26.52 -2.51 -24.61
N LEU A 119 25.74 -1.45 -24.83
CA LEU A 119 26.14 -0.37 -25.73
C LEU A 119 27.36 0.37 -25.19
N PHE A 120 27.41 0.69 -23.89
CA PHE A 120 28.59 1.33 -23.31
C PHE A 120 29.85 0.48 -23.43
N VAL A 121 29.78 -0.82 -23.16
CA VAL A 121 30.94 -1.70 -23.32
C VAL A 121 31.38 -1.77 -24.78
N LEU A 122 30.44 -1.87 -25.73
CA LEU A 122 30.77 -1.92 -27.15
C LEU A 122 31.39 -0.61 -27.67
N LEU A 123 30.91 0.55 -27.21
CA LEU A 123 31.34 1.86 -27.72
C LEU A 123 32.52 2.47 -26.97
N LEU A 124 32.56 2.32 -25.64
CA LEU A 124 33.57 2.95 -24.77
C LEU A 124 34.65 1.96 -24.30
N GLY A 125 34.40 0.65 -24.37
CA GLY A 125 35.33 -0.36 -23.87
C GLY A 125 36.66 -0.37 -24.60
N GLY A 126 36.66 -0.26 -25.93
CA GLY A 126 37.89 -0.22 -26.72
C GLY A 126 38.83 -1.42 -26.42
N PRO A 127 40.16 -1.22 -26.46
CA PRO A 127 41.14 -2.27 -26.13
C PRO A 127 41.11 -2.73 -24.67
N ASP A 128 40.71 -1.84 -23.75
CA ASP A 128 40.72 -2.08 -22.30
C ASP A 128 39.30 -2.39 -21.77
N ALA A 129 38.46 -2.99 -22.62
CA ALA A 129 37.05 -3.22 -22.34
C ALA A 129 36.81 -4.05 -21.07
N ASP A 130 37.74 -4.94 -20.73
CA ASP A 130 37.69 -5.74 -19.51
C ASP A 130 37.85 -4.87 -18.25
N GLN A 131 38.81 -3.94 -18.26
CA GLN A 131 39.08 -3.03 -17.14
C GLN A 131 37.96 -1.98 -16.99
N PHE A 132 37.48 -1.45 -18.11
CA PHE A 132 36.31 -0.56 -18.14
C PHE A 132 35.08 -1.26 -17.55
N SER A 133 34.77 -2.47 -18.02
CA SER A 133 33.58 -3.23 -17.61
C SER A 133 33.62 -3.59 -16.12
N LEU A 134 34.79 -4.02 -15.63
CA LEU A 134 34.98 -4.36 -14.23
C LEU A 134 34.83 -3.12 -13.33
N SER A 135 35.48 -2.01 -13.70
CA SER A 135 35.37 -0.75 -12.96
C SER A 135 33.94 -0.23 -12.94
N TYR A 136 33.23 -0.28 -14.07
CA TYR A 136 31.83 0.10 -14.16
C TYR A 136 30.96 -0.75 -13.21
N LEU A 137 31.09 -2.08 -13.27
CA LEU A 137 30.30 -2.97 -12.41
C LEU A 137 30.58 -2.76 -10.92
N LEU A 138 31.85 -2.64 -10.52
CA LEU A 138 32.25 -2.48 -9.13
C LEU A 138 31.81 -1.13 -8.54
N THR A 139 32.01 -0.04 -9.29
CA THR A 139 31.59 1.30 -8.84
C THR A 139 30.07 1.42 -8.74
N MET A 140 29.33 0.83 -9.69
CA MET A 140 27.87 0.76 -9.61
C MET A 140 27.41 -0.06 -8.39
N ALA A 141 28.03 -1.22 -8.16
CA ALA A 141 27.72 -2.08 -7.01
C ALA A 141 28.00 -1.38 -5.67
N PHE A 142 29.11 -0.65 -5.59
CA PHE A 142 29.43 0.18 -4.44
C PHE A 142 28.39 1.28 -4.22
N GLY A 143 27.99 1.98 -5.29
CA GLY A 143 26.90 2.96 -5.25
C GLY A 143 25.59 2.38 -4.70
N VAL A 144 25.19 1.22 -5.20
CA VAL A 144 24.00 0.48 -4.71
C VAL A 144 24.13 0.16 -3.22
N LEU A 145 25.31 -0.32 -2.79
CA LEU A 145 25.56 -0.62 -1.39
C LEU A 145 25.41 0.62 -0.50
N VAL A 146 26.00 1.75 -0.89
CA VAL A 146 25.89 3.02 -0.16
C VAL A 146 24.44 3.51 -0.12
N GLY A 147 23.70 3.39 -1.22
CA GLY A 147 22.27 3.74 -1.30
C GLY A 147 21.43 2.92 -0.32
N VAL A 148 21.59 1.59 -0.34
CA VAL A 148 20.90 0.68 0.58
C VAL A 148 21.28 0.93 2.04
N LEU A 149 22.57 1.12 2.33
CA LEU A 149 23.07 1.37 3.69
C LEU A 149 22.56 2.71 4.24
N THR A 150 22.58 3.75 3.43
CA THR A 150 21.95 5.04 3.74
C THR A 150 20.46 4.84 4.00
N ASN A 151 19.80 3.95 3.22
CA ASN A 151 18.39 3.66 3.43
C ASN A 151 18.12 3.10 4.84
N ILE A 152 18.98 2.19 5.29
CA ILE A 152 18.95 1.55 6.61
C ILE A 152 19.33 2.53 7.75
N LEU A 153 20.30 3.43 7.53
CA LEU A 153 20.87 4.29 8.57
C LEU A 153 20.05 5.54 8.85
N ILE A 154 19.57 6.25 7.81
CA ILE A 154 19.19 7.66 7.98
C ILE A 154 17.76 7.85 8.54
N VAL A 155 16.76 7.02 8.26
CA VAL A 155 15.42 7.17 8.87
C VAL A 155 14.66 5.85 8.84
N PRO A 156 14.14 5.32 9.98
CA PRO A 156 13.12 4.29 9.95
C PRO A 156 11.84 4.93 9.38
N PRO A 157 11.33 4.44 8.27
CA PRO A 157 10.35 5.19 7.52
C PRO A 157 9.08 5.39 8.35
N LEU A 158 8.58 6.62 8.29
CA LEU A 158 7.40 7.12 8.99
C LEU A 158 6.09 6.43 8.55
N TYR A 159 6.15 5.43 7.66
CA TYR A 159 5.00 4.74 7.09
C TYR A 159 4.12 4.07 8.15
N LEU A 160 4.68 3.54 9.25
CA LEU A 160 3.84 2.94 10.31
C LEU A 160 2.96 3.98 11.02
N ARG A 161 3.48 5.20 11.24
CA ARG A 161 2.73 6.29 11.88
C ARG A 161 1.70 6.84 10.91
N ARG A 162 2.10 7.09 9.66
CA ARG A 162 1.21 7.53 8.57
C ARG A 162 0.08 6.53 8.31
N ALA A 163 0.38 5.23 8.27
CA ALA A 163 -0.63 4.19 8.17
C ALA A 163 -1.58 4.21 9.37
N SER A 164 -1.07 4.43 10.58
CA SER A 164 -1.91 4.57 11.79
C SER A 164 -2.82 5.80 11.72
N GLU A 165 -2.31 6.95 11.26
CA GLU A 165 -3.08 8.18 11.04
C GLU A 165 -4.17 7.97 9.97
N ARG A 166 -3.84 7.30 8.87
CA ARG A 166 -4.78 6.96 7.79
C ARG A 166 -5.86 5.97 8.24
N LEU A 167 -5.49 4.94 9.00
CA LEU A 167 -6.45 4.02 9.63
C LEU A 167 -7.37 4.75 10.62
N THR A 168 -6.84 5.74 11.35
CA THR A 168 -7.63 6.57 12.27
C THR A 168 -8.64 7.42 11.48
N ALA A 169 -8.20 8.06 10.39
CA ALA A 169 -9.09 8.82 9.52
C ALA A 169 -10.20 7.96 8.88
N LEU A 170 -9.89 6.73 8.46
CA LEU A 170 -10.89 5.78 7.94
C LEU A 170 -11.89 5.38 9.02
N ARG A 171 -11.41 5.04 10.23
CA ARG A 171 -12.28 4.74 11.37
C ARG A 171 -13.23 5.91 11.65
N ASP A 172 -12.70 7.12 11.69
CA ASP A 172 -13.48 8.32 12.00
C ASP A 172 -14.55 8.58 10.92
N ALA A 173 -14.22 8.35 9.64
CA ALA A 173 -15.19 8.43 8.54
C ALA A 173 -16.28 7.36 8.66
N VAL A 174 -15.92 6.10 8.95
CA VAL A 174 -16.89 5.02 9.18
C VAL A 174 -17.82 5.34 10.37
N CYS A 175 -17.27 5.85 11.47
CA CYS A 175 -18.05 6.25 12.64
C CYS A 175 -18.99 7.42 12.33
N ALA A 176 -18.55 8.40 11.57
CA ALA A 176 -19.39 9.51 11.13
C ALA A 176 -20.54 9.01 10.26
N ASP A 177 -20.27 8.19 9.25
CA ASP A 177 -21.29 7.67 8.35
C ASP A 177 -22.30 6.77 9.09
N LEU A 178 -21.85 5.93 10.03
CA LEU A 178 -22.78 5.16 10.88
C LEU A 178 -23.68 6.04 11.75
N ARG A 179 -23.16 7.14 12.31
CA ARG A 179 -23.97 8.08 13.10
C ARG A 179 -25.01 8.79 12.23
N ASP A 180 -24.59 9.24 11.05
CA ASP A 180 -25.49 9.90 10.10
C ASP A 180 -26.58 8.94 9.61
N VAL A 181 -26.25 7.67 9.36
CA VAL A 181 -27.22 6.61 9.03
C VAL A 181 -28.18 6.38 10.20
N ALA A 182 -27.69 6.28 11.43
CA ALA A 182 -28.55 6.13 12.60
C ALA A 182 -29.50 7.32 12.79
N ASP A 183 -29.05 8.54 12.54
CA ASP A 183 -29.86 9.75 12.65
C ASP A 183 -30.87 9.88 11.50
N ALA A 184 -30.52 9.44 10.29
CA ALA A 184 -31.45 9.35 9.15
C ALA A 184 -32.55 8.31 9.42
N LEU A 185 -32.16 7.13 9.94
CA LEU A 185 -33.08 6.10 10.41
C LEU A 185 -33.99 6.65 11.48
N ASP A 186 -33.49 7.33 12.52
CA ASP A 186 -34.31 7.83 13.63
C ASP A 186 -35.29 8.95 13.21
N ARG A 187 -34.95 9.71 12.16
CA ARG A 187 -35.85 10.71 11.55
C ARG A 187 -36.85 10.12 10.56
N GLY A 188 -36.67 8.86 10.14
CA GLY A 188 -37.50 8.21 9.12
C GLY A 188 -37.41 8.86 7.75
N ARG A 189 -36.32 9.57 7.47
CA ARG A 189 -36.06 10.23 6.20
C ARG A 189 -34.65 9.88 5.76
N ILE A 190 -34.57 9.17 4.65
CA ILE A 190 -33.33 8.70 4.06
C ILE A 190 -33.22 9.31 2.67
N ASP A 191 -32.09 9.95 2.38
CA ASP A 191 -31.72 10.42 1.05
C ASP A 191 -30.93 9.29 0.34
N PRO A 192 -31.50 8.64 -0.69
CA PRO A 192 -30.87 7.50 -1.37
C PRO A 192 -29.54 7.85 -2.03
N ASP A 193 -29.42 9.06 -2.58
CA ASP A 193 -28.24 9.54 -3.30
C ASP A 193 -27.10 9.76 -2.31
N TRP A 194 -27.39 10.39 -1.17
CA TRP A 194 -26.43 10.56 -0.08
C TRP A 194 -25.85 9.22 0.44
N LEU A 195 -26.67 8.17 0.58
CA LEU A 195 -26.17 6.84 1.01
C LEU A 195 -25.27 6.18 -0.02
N SER A 196 -25.65 6.26 -1.29
CA SER A 196 -24.84 5.72 -2.39
C SER A 196 -23.48 6.43 -2.46
N ASP A 197 -23.48 7.75 -2.32
CA ASP A 197 -22.26 8.56 -2.30
C ASP A 197 -21.39 8.26 -1.08
N ALA A 198 -22.00 8.09 0.11
CA ALA A 198 -21.28 7.72 1.33
C ALA A 198 -20.60 6.34 1.19
N GLY A 199 -21.31 5.33 0.65
CA GLY A 199 -20.75 4.00 0.41
C GLY A 199 -19.59 4.02 -0.59
N THR A 200 -19.74 4.76 -1.69
CA THR A 200 -18.70 4.90 -2.73
C THR A 200 -17.46 5.61 -2.20
N ARG A 201 -17.66 6.69 -1.43
CA ARG A 201 -16.59 7.43 -0.77
C ARG A 201 -15.81 6.55 0.20
N LEU A 202 -16.51 5.79 1.04
CA LEU A 202 -15.88 4.88 2.00
C LEU A 202 -15.06 3.77 1.31
N ALA A 203 -15.57 3.22 0.21
CA ALA A 203 -14.85 2.21 -0.57
C ALA A 203 -13.53 2.78 -1.14
N GLY A 204 -13.57 3.99 -1.74
CA GLY A 204 -12.36 4.65 -2.22
C GLY A 204 -11.35 4.96 -1.11
N MET A 205 -11.83 5.43 0.05
CA MET A 205 -10.95 5.66 1.21
C MET A 205 -10.33 4.36 1.74
N LEU A 206 -11.05 3.24 1.70
CA LEU A 206 -10.54 1.93 2.11
C LEU A 206 -9.40 1.48 1.19
N ASP A 207 -9.56 1.61 -0.14
CA ASP A 207 -8.53 1.23 -1.11
C ASP A 207 -7.25 2.07 -0.93
N ASP A 208 -7.39 3.39 -0.76
CA ASP A 208 -6.26 4.29 -0.48
C ASP A 208 -5.51 3.91 0.81
N VAL A 209 -6.25 3.56 1.87
CA VAL A 209 -5.68 3.17 3.16
C VAL A 209 -5.02 1.79 3.07
N ALA A 210 -5.61 0.86 2.31
CA ALA A 210 -5.05 -0.47 2.08
C ALA A 210 -3.67 -0.39 1.43
N ASP A 211 -3.52 0.46 0.41
CA ASP A 211 -2.25 0.67 -0.26
C ASP A 211 -1.19 1.29 0.67
N GLU A 212 -1.55 2.28 1.48
CA GLU A 212 -0.63 2.89 2.46
C GLU A 212 -0.19 1.89 3.54
N VAL A 213 -1.10 1.03 4.03
CA VAL A 213 -0.77 -0.03 5.00
C VAL A 213 0.15 -1.07 4.37
N ARG A 214 -0.11 -1.49 3.12
CA ARG A 214 0.74 -2.43 2.37
C ARG A 214 2.15 -1.89 2.20
N ILE A 215 2.30 -0.62 1.80
CA ILE A 215 3.60 0.05 1.70
C ILE A 215 4.32 0.08 3.06
N ALA A 216 3.58 0.37 4.14
CA ALA A 216 4.14 0.38 5.49
C ALA A 216 4.64 -1.00 5.95
N GLU A 217 3.89 -2.06 5.63
CA GLU A 217 4.27 -3.44 5.94
C GLU A 217 5.51 -3.91 5.19
N GLU A 218 5.55 -3.69 3.87
CA GLU A 218 6.70 -4.03 3.03
C GLU A 218 7.96 -3.35 3.54
N SER A 219 7.84 -2.07 3.91
CA SER A 219 8.93 -1.28 4.47
C SER A 219 9.37 -1.78 5.85
N SER A 220 8.42 -2.20 6.70
CA SER A 220 8.73 -2.77 8.01
C SER A 220 9.49 -4.09 7.87
N ARG A 221 9.05 -5.03 7.01
CA ARG A 221 9.72 -6.34 6.86
C ARG A 221 11.20 -6.22 6.49
N ALA A 222 11.55 -5.21 5.70
CA ALA A 222 12.89 -5.00 5.18
C ALA A 222 13.87 -4.34 6.18
N ASN A 223 13.37 -3.65 7.21
CA ASN A 223 14.21 -2.89 8.12
C ASN A 223 14.47 -3.67 9.42
N PRO A 224 15.71 -4.11 9.73
CA PRO A 224 16.02 -4.83 10.96
C PRO A 224 15.72 -4.01 12.24
N ARG A 225 15.74 -2.66 12.17
CA ARG A 225 15.35 -1.80 13.29
C ARG A 225 13.84 -1.77 13.55
N SER A 226 13.00 -2.13 12.57
CA SER A 226 11.54 -2.21 12.74
C SER A 226 11.12 -3.42 13.58
N ARG A 227 11.99 -4.41 13.78
CA ARG A 227 11.72 -5.60 14.62
C ARG A 227 11.33 -5.21 16.06
N ARG A 228 11.78 -4.05 16.54
CA ARG A 228 11.39 -3.49 17.85
C ARG A 228 9.98 -2.87 17.87
N ARG A 229 9.35 -2.64 16.71
CA ARG A 229 7.98 -2.12 16.54
C ARG A 229 6.99 -3.20 16.05
N GLY A 230 7.29 -4.47 16.30
CA GLY A 230 6.39 -5.57 15.92
C GLY A 230 4.98 -5.45 16.51
N ALA A 231 4.84 -4.82 17.68
CA ALA A 231 3.55 -4.54 18.30
C ALA A 231 2.70 -3.55 17.48
N ASP A 232 3.26 -2.39 17.11
CA ASP A 232 2.58 -1.37 16.30
C ASP A 232 2.15 -1.92 14.95
N ARG A 233 3.00 -2.75 14.33
CA ARG A 233 2.70 -3.39 13.07
C ARG A 233 1.51 -4.34 13.19
N ARG A 234 1.54 -5.27 14.15
CA ARG A 234 0.44 -6.21 14.38
C ARG A 234 -0.86 -5.49 14.72
N LEU A 235 -0.77 -4.36 15.45
CA LEU A 235 -1.90 -3.51 15.74
C LEU A 235 -2.50 -2.90 14.47
N ASN A 236 -1.67 -2.31 13.60
CA ASN A 236 -2.15 -1.74 12.32
C ASN A 236 -2.74 -2.81 11.40
N GLU A 237 -2.12 -4.00 11.30
CA GLU A 237 -2.65 -5.15 10.55
C GLU A 237 -4.05 -5.56 11.03
N ARG A 238 -4.23 -5.67 12.35
CA ARG A 238 -5.53 -5.99 12.95
C ARG A 238 -6.56 -4.88 12.75
N ARG A 239 -6.16 -3.62 12.91
CA ARG A 239 -7.02 -2.45 12.64
C ARG A 239 -7.48 -2.43 11.18
N MET A 240 -6.58 -2.69 10.25
CA MET A 240 -6.89 -2.76 8.82
C MET A 240 -7.93 -3.84 8.54
N ALA A 241 -7.70 -5.06 9.02
CA ALA A 241 -8.63 -6.17 8.80
C ALA A 241 -10.02 -5.93 9.42
N ALA A 242 -10.09 -5.27 10.58
CA ALA A 242 -11.36 -4.91 11.22
C ALA A 242 -12.08 -3.81 10.43
N LEU A 243 -11.38 -2.72 10.07
CA LEU A 243 -11.94 -1.61 9.30
C LEU A 243 -12.36 -2.02 7.90
N GLU A 244 -11.62 -2.90 7.25
CA GLU A 244 -11.97 -3.44 5.93
C GLU A 244 -13.33 -4.16 5.97
N ARG A 245 -13.55 -5.00 6.98
CA ARG A 245 -14.83 -5.70 7.17
C ARG A 245 -15.95 -4.74 7.53
N SER A 246 -15.71 -3.82 8.48
CA SER A 246 -16.72 -2.83 8.89
C SER A 246 -17.10 -1.89 7.76
N THR A 247 -16.12 -1.38 6.98
CA THR A 247 -16.36 -0.45 5.87
C THR A 247 -17.18 -1.12 4.77
N ARG A 248 -16.87 -2.36 4.39
CA ARG A 248 -17.70 -3.10 3.43
C ARG A 248 -19.11 -3.34 3.93
N ALA A 249 -19.27 -3.70 5.20
CA ALA A 249 -20.59 -3.89 5.80
C ALA A 249 -21.39 -2.58 5.87
N VAL A 250 -20.73 -1.43 6.08
CA VAL A 250 -21.35 -0.09 6.04
C VAL A 250 -21.77 0.27 4.62
N ALA A 251 -20.92 0.04 3.62
CA ALA A 251 -21.26 0.29 2.22
C ALA A 251 -22.44 -0.58 1.75
N GLU A 252 -22.48 -1.85 2.17
CA GLU A 252 -23.60 -2.75 1.89
C GLU A 252 -24.87 -2.33 2.63
N LEU A 253 -24.77 -1.94 3.91
CA LEU A 253 -25.88 -1.34 4.66
C LEU A 253 -26.41 -0.10 3.92
N ALA A 254 -25.52 0.73 3.38
CA ALA A 254 -25.89 1.95 2.69
C ALA A 254 -26.67 1.67 1.41
N ASP A 255 -26.21 0.74 0.57
CA ASP A 255 -26.90 0.30 -0.64
C ASP A 255 -28.27 -0.33 -0.32
N LEU A 256 -28.36 -1.19 0.70
CA LEU A 256 -29.61 -1.81 1.13
C LEU A 256 -30.64 -0.79 1.65
N LEU A 257 -30.20 0.20 2.43
CA LEU A 257 -31.06 1.27 2.91
C LEU A 257 -31.49 2.21 1.78
N SER A 258 -30.60 2.50 0.83
CA SER A 258 -30.91 3.30 -0.37
C SER A 258 -32.00 2.61 -1.21
N ARG A 259 -31.84 1.32 -1.54
CA ARG A 259 -32.86 0.53 -2.26
C ARG A 259 -34.15 0.37 -1.46
N GLY A 260 -34.03 0.07 -0.18
CA GLY A 260 -35.18 -0.12 0.71
C GLY A 260 -35.96 1.16 1.01
N SER A 261 -35.35 2.35 0.83
CA SER A 261 -36.02 3.64 1.00
C SER A 261 -37.09 3.94 -0.05
N ALA A 262 -37.00 3.32 -1.22
CA ALA A 262 -38.08 3.34 -2.22
C ALA A 262 -39.31 2.53 -1.75
N GLY A 263 -39.10 1.57 -0.85
CA GLY A 263 -40.16 0.78 -0.21
C GLY A 263 -40.58 1.32 1.16
N ARG A 264 -41.57 0.67 1.79
CA ARG A 264 -42.06 1.01 3.14
C ARG A 264 -41.13 0.56 4.28
N LEU A 265 -39.82 0.39 4.03
CA LEU A 265 -38.82 -0.07 5.02
C LEU A 265 -38.88 0.74 6.34
N PHE A 266 -39.26 2.01 6.27
CA PHE A 266 -39.32 2.94 7.40
C PHE A 266 -40.72 3.13 8.02
N ALA A 267 -41.73 2.36 7.59
CA ALA A 267 -43.10 2.55 8.03
C ALA A 267 -43.31 2.23 9.52
N ASP A 268 -42.65 1.19 10.04
CA ASP A 268 -42.73 0.82 11.45
C ASP A 268 -41.70 1.60 12.30
N ALA A 269 -42.19 2.59 13.05
CA ALA A 269 -41.34 3.44 13.88
C ALA A 269 -40.57 2.67 14.99
N PRO A 270 -41.16 1.69 15.71
CA PRO A 270 -40.43 0.82 16.65
C PRO A 270 -39.23 0.10 16.03
N THR A 271 -39.44 -0.61 14.91
CA THR A 271 -38.36 -1.34 14.20
C THR A 271 -37.26 -0.39 13.75
N ARG A 272 -37.65 0.73 13.14
CA ARG A 272 -36.71 1.74 12.65
C ARG A 272 -35.85 2.34 13.76
N ARG A 273 -36.43 2.66 14.92
CA ARG A 273 -35.70 3.17 16.09
C ARG A 273 -34.77 2.13 16.69
N ALA A 274 -35.18 0.86 16.71
CA ALA A 274 -34.34 -0.23 17.20
C ALA A 274 -33.12 -0.43 16.28
N LEU A 275 -33.30 -0.42 14.96
CA LEU A 275 -32.19 -0.47 14.00
C LEU A 275 -31.27 0.75 14.15
N ALA A 276 -31.82 1.96 14.29
CA ALA A 276 -31.03 3.17 14.54
C ALA A 276 -30.17 3.05 15.81
N SER A 277 -30.73 2.48 16.89
CA SER A 277 -30.00 2.20 18.12
C SER A 277 -28.84 1.23 17.90
N ALA A 278 -29.07 0.14 17.17
CA ALA A 278 -28.04 -0.86 16.85
C ALA A 278 -26.90 -0.27 16.00
N VAL A 279 -27.23 0.54 14.99
CA VAL A 279 -26.25 1.26 14.16
C VAL A 279 -25.43 2.23 15.02
N ARG A 280 -26.08 3.01 15.89
CA ARG A 280 -25.41 3.98 16.77
C ARG A 280 -24.49 3.30 17.79
N ALA A 281 -24.92 2.19 18.37
CA ALA A 281 -24.09 1.38 19.27
C ALA A 281 -22.89 0.77 18.54
N SER A 282 -23.06 0.36 17.27
CA SER A 282 -21.96 -0.13 16.42
C SER A 282 -20.96 0.99 16.10
N ALA A 283 -21.41 2.22 15.86
CA ALA A 283 -20.52 3.37 15.67
C ALA A 283 -19.64 3.61 16.90
N ALA A 284 -20.24 3.56 18.10
CA ALA A 284 -19.53 3.71 19.37
C ALA A 284 -18.52 2.57 19.62
N LEU A 285 -18.83 1.36 19.14
CA LEU A 285 -17.94 0.21 19.21
C LEU A 285 -16.74 0.37 18.26
N VAL A 286 -16.95 0.79 17.02
CA VAL A 286 -15.87 1.02 16.03
C VAL A 286 -14.94 2.17 16.44
N GLU A 287 -15.48 3.19 17.10
CA GLU A 287 -14.69 4.33 17.60
C GLU A 287 -13.71 3.93 18.71
N ALA A 288 -14.04 2.87 19.47
CA ALA A 288 -13.31 2.47 20.65
C ALA A 288 -11.80 2.27 20.38
N PRO A 289 -10.91 2.84 21.19
CA PRO A 289 -9.49 2.56 21.11
C PRO A 289 -9.18 1.06 21.27
N ALA A 290 -8.09 0.61 20.66
CA ALA A 290 -7.65 -0.78 20.71
C ALA A 290 -7.38 -1.36 22.11
N ALA A 291 -7.19 -0.51 23.11
CA ALA A 291 -6.96 -0.89 24.50
C ALA A 291 -8.00 -0.27 25.44
N ASP A 292 -9.22 -0.06 24.94
CA ASP A 292 -10.28 0.55 25.73
C ASP A 292 -10.73 -0.39 26.87
N PRO A 293 -10.63 0.01 28.15
CA PRO A 293 -11.06 -0.81 29.28
C PRO A 293 -12.56 -1.15 29.26
N ARG A 294 -13.35 -0.39 28.51
CA ARG A 294 -14.80 -0.58 28.31
C ARG A 294 -15.12 -1.20 26.96
N ALA A 295 -14.16 -1.81 26.27
CA ALA A 295 -14.38 -2.48 24.98
C ALA A 295 -15.45 -3.57 25.09
N GLN A 296 -15.37 -4.41 26.14
CA GLN A 296 -16.36 -5.46 26.38
C GLN A 296 -17.76 -4.88 26.65
N GLN A 297 -17.86 -3.85 27.50
CA GLN A 297 -19.13 -3.19 27.80
C GLN A 297 -19.78 -2.59 26.54
N ARG A 298 -18.99 -2.00 25.63
CA ARG A 298 -19.51 -1.49 24.36
C ARG A 298 -19.94 -2.61 23.41
N LEU A 299 -19.19 -3.71 23.38
CA LEU A 299 -19.56 -4.89 22.59
C LEU A 299 -20.89 -5.48 23.09
N ASP A 300 -21.07 -5.61 24.40
CA ASP A 300 -22.31 -6.08 25.02
C ASP A 300 -23.47 -5.12 24.71
N SER A 301 -23.23 -3.81 24.76
CA SER A 301 -24.24 -2.79 24.43
C SER A 301 -24.65 -2.85 22.95
N ALA A 302 -23.70 -3.01 22.04
CA ALA A 302 -23.98 -3.13 20.60
C ALA A 302 -24.68 -4.44 20.26
N THR A 303 -24.31 -5.54 20.92
CA THR A 303 -24.97 -6.84 20.78
C THR A 303 -26.41 -6.77 21.28
N GLY A 304 -26.65 -6.17 22.45
CA GLY A 304 -28.00 -6.00 22.99
C GLY A 304 -28.90 -5.13 22.10
N ALA A 305 -28.38 -4.01 21.57
CA ALA A 305 -29.13 -3.17 20.65
C ALA A 305 -29.47 -3.88 19.33
N LEU A 306 -28.57 -4.75 18.85
CA LEU A 306 -28.79 -5.59 17.67
C LEU A 306 -29.87 -6.66 17.93
N ASP A 307 -29.82 -7.33 19.08
CA ASP A 307 -30.81 -8.34 19.47
C ASP A 307 -32.21 -7.71 19.64
N ASP A 308 -32.27 -6.49 20.20
CA ASP A 308 -33.51 -5.71 20.28
C ASP A 308 -34.06 -5.39 18.89
N ALA A 309 -33.22 -4.99 17.93
CA ALA A 309 -33.62 -4.73 16.55
C ALA A 309 -34.18 -5.99 15.88
N LEU A 310 -33.52 -7.14 16.03
CA LEU A 310 -34.00 -8.43 15.54
C LEU A 310 -35.34 -8.84 16.19
N ALA A 311 -35.48 -8.61 17.49
CA ALA A 311 -36.72 -8.91 18.20
C ALA A 311 -37.88 -8.03 17.75
N GLN A 312 -37.65 -6.74 17.48
CA GLN A 312 -38.69 -5.86 16.92
C GLN A 312 -39.12 -6.30 15.52
N LEU A 313 -38.15 -6.66 14.66
CA LEU A 313 -38.44 -7.21 13.33
C LEU A 313 -39.30 -8.48 13.39
N GLY A 314 -39.05 -9.36 14.36
CA GLY A 314 -39.86 -10.56 14.56
C GLY A 314 -41.25 -10.31 15.14
N ARG A 315 -41.43 -9.25 15.95
CA ARG A 315 -42.70 -8.88 16.59
C ARG A 315 -43.64 -8.12 15.67
N GLY A 316 -43.11 -7.33 14.74
CA GLY A 316 -43.89 -6.62 13.73
C GLY A 316 -44.50 -7.61 12.74
N GLY A 317 -45.51 -8.39 13.16
CA GLY A 317 -46.28 -9.29 12.31
C GLY A 317 -46.89 -8.51 11.13
N ALA A 318 -46.75 -9.03 9.91
CA ALA A 318 -47.19 -8.35 8.71
C ALA A 318 -48.71 -8.11 8.75
N PRO A 319 -49.22 -6.88 8.56
CA PRO A 319 -50.52 -6.72 7.93
C PRO A 319 -50.48 -7.40 6.55
N PRO A 320 -51.60 -7.95 6.06
CA PRO A 320 -51.67 -8.78 4.85
C PRO A 320 -51.17 -8.09 3.55
N ASP A 321 -50.95 -6.77 3.58
CA ASP A 321 -50.52 -5.94 2.45
C ASP A 321 -49.03 -5.50 2.50
N ASP A 322 -48.22 -5.99 3.45
CA ASP A 322 -46.79 -5.66 3.50
C ASP A 322 -46.00 -6.41 2.41
N GLU A 323 -45.28 -5.65 1.58
CA GLU A 323 -44.40 -6.19 0.53
C GLU A 323 -43.26 -7.02 1.16
N PRO A 324 -43.11 -8.32 0.80
CA PRO A 324 -42.07 -9.19 1.35
C PRO A 324 -40.64 -8.66 1.13
N GLU A 325 -40.45 -7.79 0.14
CA GLU A 325 -39.18 -7.13 -0.17
C GLU A 325 -38.72 -6.18 0.94
N ALA A 326 -39.60 -5.35 1.49
CA ALA A 326 -39.23 -4.38 2.54
C ALA A 326 -38.69 -5.08 3.80
N ARG A 327 -39.29 -6.22 4.17
CA ARG A 327 -38.82 -7.06 5.27
C ARG A 327 -37.46 -7.70 4.95
N ALA A 328 -37.27 -8.19 3.73
CA ALA A 328 -35.98 -8.74 3.31
C ALA A 328 -34.84 -7.71 3.45
N TYR A 329 -35.08 -6.46 3.01
CA TYR A 329 -34.12 -5.36 3.19
C TYR A 329 -33.84 -5.06 4.67
N ALA A 330 -34.86 -5.08 5.54
CA ALA A 330 -34.69 -4.83 6.98
C ALA A 330 -33.83 -5.91 7.67
N TYR A 331 -34.08 -7.19 7.35
CA TYR A 331 -33.25 -8.29 7.83
C TYR A 331 -31.81 -8.19 7.29
N ALA A 332 -31.64 -7.90 6.01
CA ALA A 332 -30.33 -7.72 5.39
C ALA A 332 -29.54 -6.56 6.03
N ALA A 333 -30.18 -5.41 6.25
CA ALA A 333 -29.58 -4.28 6.95
C ALA A 333 -29.12 -4.66 8.37
N THR A 334 -29.94 -5.43 9.10
CA THR A 334 -29.58 -5.92 10.44
C THR A 334 -28.41 -6.91 10.41
N LEU A 335 -28.30 -7.74 9.37
CA LEU A 335 -27.14 -8.60 9.14
C LEU A 335 -25.86 -7.79 8.85
N CYS A 336 -25.96 -6.69 8.12
CA CYS A 336 -24.81 -5.78 7.94
C CYS A 336 -24.35 -5.19 9.27
N VAL A 337 -25.27 -4.75 10.14
CA VAL A 337 -24.93 -4.28 11.50
C VAL A 337 -24.25 -5.38 12.31
N ARG A 338 -24.76 -6.62 12.25
CA ARG A 338 -24.12 -7.78 12.87
C ARG A 338 -22.67 -7.99 12.40
N ARG A 339 -22.42 -7.88 11.10
CA ARG A 339 -21.06 -8.01 10.53
C ARG A 339 -20.10 -6.93 11.05
N ILE A 340 -20.58 -5.72 11.32
CA ILE A 340 -19.78 -4.64 11.93
C ILE A 340 -19.43 -4.98 13.40
N VAL A 341 -20.41 -5.52 14.15
CA VAL A 341 -20.20 -5.96 15.55
C VAL A 341 -19.20 -7.12 15.60
N ASP A 342 -19.34 -8.11 14.72
CA ASP A 342 -18.44 -9.28 14.65
C ASP A 342 -17.01 -8.86 14.26
N ALA A 343 -16.85 -7.96 13.28
CA ALA A 343 -15.54 -7.43 12.90
C ALA A 343 -14.84 -6.71 14.07
N SER A 344 -15.61 -6.01 14.90
CA SER A 344 -15.10 -5.31 16.09
C SER A 344 -14.79 -6.28 17.23
N ARG A 345 -15.57 -7.35 17.39
CA ARG A 345 -15.32 -8.43 18.37
C ARG A 345 -13.99 -9.12 18.09
N ASP A 346 -13.73 -9.51 16.84
CA ASP A 346 -12.48 -10.16 16.44
C ASP A 346 -11.25 -9.26 16.73
N PHE A 347 -11.42 -7.96 16.53
CA PHE A 347 -10.39 -6.98 16.86
C PHE A 347 -10.10 -6.92 18.37
N ILE A 348 -11.14 -6.82 19.20
CA ILE A 348 -11.02 -6.76 20.67
C ILE A 348 -10.40 -8.05 21.23
N ALA A 349 -10.85 -9.22 20.77
CA ALA A 349 -10.34 -10.50 21.21
C ALA A 349 -8.85 -10.69 20.87
N GLY A 350 -8.38 -10.10 19.76
CA GLY A 350 -6.98 -10.10 19.40
C GLY A 350 -6.11 -9.19 20.29
N THR A 351 -6.69 -8.13 20.89
CA THR A 351 -5.95 -7.13 21.67
C THR A 351 -5.87 -7.41 23.18
N ALA A 352 -6.69 -8.32 23.70
CA ALA A 352 -6.66 -8.80 25.08
C ALA A 352 -5.49 -9.76 25.33
#